data_AF-A0A369IGQ8-F1
#
_entry.id   AF-A0A369IGQ8-F1
#
_cell.length_a   1.000
_cell.length_b   1.000
_cell.length_c   1.000
_cell.angle_alpha   90.00
_cell.angle_beta   90.00
_cell.angle_gamma   90.00
#
_symmetry.space_group_name_H-M   'P 1'
#
loop_
_entity.id
_entity.type
_entity.pdbx_description
1 polymer ?
#
loop_
_entity_poly.entity_id
_entity_poly.type
_entity_poly.pdbx_seq_one_letter_code
_entity_poly.pdbx_strand_id
1 'polypeptide(L)'
;MKNKQLYFAMLMVGMALGTAWAIRGQFGHEHGAAWAGAIGSLSVLLVAKRADWYAKAFAATLAGAIGWGLGGLASYGIVVGYGRGIELVNVYYGLLMLFVIGGLYGFVGGGLFGLALENSAAKPVKWHEVIIEMVVGAIVFYFFMIEEFEWRMTPPRSEMWAACFGSAVALTWYLVRNKHYSALRVAVFTGLGGGFGFGFGNFLQVLGHISGIKFNFWNVMEYSLGFFGGLGMTYGTLTSQWEKTDDAQPKSKVWFPLLMVVLVIPFIVWDQSFDLERLQGIFSKLALAEDSPVLVGVQWTSIGLVVAFTAFWWVRFYQNKPNPLAYSANEIYTLFLGHWGLYVMFSLLVTGAFMSGYRIEQYLYIVNWVIVALLIGKAQPEFSAKPLAPKKWGVNFGILLVVFALLTLILINSHDELKGAQKRFGVPPPVEEAK
;
A
#
# COMPACT_ATOMS: atom_id res chain seq x y z
N MET A 1 -9.71 11.82 -26.85
CA MET A 1 -9.64 10.36 -26.60
C MET A 1 -8.42 9.96 -25.76
N LYS A 2 -7.23 10.54 -25.99
CA LYS A 2 -5.98 10.20 -25.27
C LYS A 2 -6.05 10.24 -23.73
N ASN A 3 -6.60 11.31 -23.15
CA ASN A 3 -6.73 11.41 -21.69
C ASN A 3 -7.73 10.39 -21.09
N LYS A 4 -8.72 9.92 -21.86
CA LYS A 4 -9.71 8.94 -21.36
C LYS A 4 -9.06 7.60 -21.03
N GLN A 5 -8.13 7.13 -21.86
CA GLN A 5 -7.41 5.88 -21.64
C GLN A 5 -6.44 5.96 -20.45
N LEU A 6 -5.81 7.12 -20.27
CA LEU A 6 -5.00 7.38 -19.07
C LEU A 6 -5.85 7.31 -17.80
N TYR A 7 -6.97 8.03 -17.75
CA TYR A 7 -7.85 8.01 -16.57
C TYR A 7 -8.46 6.64 -16.31
N PHE A 8 -8.79 5.89 -17.37
CA PHE A 8 -9.27 4.53 -17.24
C PHE A 8 -8.19 3.59 -16.66
N ALA A 9 -6.94 3.68 -17.14
CA ALA A 9 -5.83 2.93 -16.57
C ALA A 9 -5.61 3.29 -15.09
N MET A 10 -5.63 4.59 -14.77
CA MET A 10 -5.53 5.06 -13.38
C MET A 10 -6.66 4.48 -12.53
N LEU A 11 -7.92 4.53 -13.00
CA LEU A 11 -9.07 3.99 -12.28
C LEU A 11 -8.90 2.49 -12.00
N MET A 12 -8.48 1.69 -12.98
CA MET A 12 -8.29 0.24 -12.79
C MET A 12 -7.22 -0.07 -11.75
N VAL A 13 -6.07 0.63 -11.79
CA VAL A 13 -5.01 0.46 -10.79
C VAL A 13 -5.44 0.98 -9.42
N GLY A 14 -6.13 2.12 -9.37
CA GLY A 14 -6.69 2.66 -8.13
C GLY A 14 -7.67 1.69 -7.50
N MET A 15 -8.58 1.09 -8.27
CA MET A 15 -9.51 0.07 -7.77
C MET A 15 -8.78 -1.18 -7.26
N ALA A 16 -7.74 -1.64 -7.97
CA ALA A 16 -6.94 -2.79 -7.57
C ALA A 16 -6.18 -2.54 -6.26
N LEU A 17 -5.39 -1.46 -6.19
CA LEU A 17 -4.62 -1.14 -5.00
C LEU A 17 -5.54 -0.72 -3.84
N GLY A 18 -6.63 0.00 -4.10
CA GLY A 18 -7.64 0.36 -3.10
C GLY A 18 -8.25 -0.86 -2.43
N THR A 19 -8.70 -1.86 -3.19
CA THR A 19 -9.22 -3.09 -2.58
C THR A 19 -8.14 -3.92 -1.91
N ALA A 20 -6.95 -4.04 -2.50
CA ALA A 20 -5.85 -4.73 -1.83
C ALA A 20 -5.50 -4.06 -0.50
N TRP A 21 -5.59 -2.73 -0.43
CA TRP A 21 -5.35 -1.95 0.78
C TRP A 21 -6.47 -2.09 1.82
N ALA A 22 -7.73 -2.18 1.41
CA ALA A 22 -8.83 -2.48 2.33
C ALA A 22 -8.78 -3.92 2.88
N ILE A 23 -8.32 -4.87 2.05
CA ILE A 23 -8.08 -6.25 2.46
C ILE A 23 -6.91 -6.33 3.46
N ARG A 24 -5.84 -5.54 3.28
CA ARG A 24 -4.67 -5.60 4.18
C ARG A 24 -5.01 -5.32 5.65
N GLY A 25 -6.06 -4.54 5.93
CA GLY A 25 -6.55 -4.30 7.29
C GLY A 25 -6.98 -5.58 8.02
N GLN A 26 -7.12 -6.70 7.30
CA GLN A 26 -7.39 -8.01 7.89
C GLN A 26 -6.14 -8.81 8.22
N PHE A 27 -4.94 -8.40 7.79
CA PHE A 27 -3.74 -9.23 7.91
C PHE A 27 -2.72 -8.65 8.88
N GLY A 28 -2.42 -7.35 8.77
CA GLY A 28 -1.44 -6.69 9.62
C GLY A 28 -0.78 -5.55 8.87
N HIS A 29 0.05 -4.77 9.56
CA HIS A 29 0.50 -3.48 9.06
C HIS A 29 1.57 -3.63 7.97
N GLU A 30 2.67 -4.34 8.23
CA GLU A 30 3.83 -4.46 7.33
C GLU A 30 3.61 -5.47 6.20
N HIS A 31 3.37 -6.73 6.56
CA HIS A 31 3.21 -7.81 5.58
C HIS A 31 1.93 -7.66 4.75
N GLY A 32 0.85 -7.13 5.36
CA GLY A 32 -0.37 -6.78 4.64
C GLY A 32 -0.16 -5.63 3.65
N ALA A 33 0.60 -4.59 4.03
CA ALA A 33 0.95 -3.52 3.10
C ALA A 33 1.89 -3.99 1.98
N ALA A 34 2.81 -4.91 2.28
CA ALA A 34 3.70 -5.47 1.27
C ALA A 34 2.93 -6.21 0.17
N TRP A 35 2.00 -7.06 0.59
CA TRP A 35 1.04 -7.70 -0.30
C TRP A 35 0.27 -6.69 -1.17
N ALA A 36 -0.30 -5.64 -0.56
CA ALA A 36 -1.09 -4.66 -1.30
C ALA A 36 -0.22 -3.92 -2.34
N GLY A 37 1.02 -3.58 -1.97
CA GLY A 37 2.02 -3.02 -2.86
C GLY A 37 2.36 -3.93 -4.05
N ALA A 38 2.37 -5.26 -3.85
CA ALA A 38 2.56 -6.22 -4.93
C ALA A 38 1.42 -6.14 -5.97
N ILE A 39 0.16 -6.07 -5.53
CA ILE A 39 -1.00 -5.92 -6.41
C ILE A 39 -1.03 -4.57 -7.13
N GLY A 40 -0.69 -3.49 -6.43
CA GLY A 40 -0.51 -2.17 -7.05
C GLY A 40 0.55 -2.22 -8.17
N SER A 41 1.70 -2.86 -7.90
CA SER A 41 2.78 -2.98 -8.87
C SER A 41 2.39 -3.82 -10.09
N LEU A 42 1.78 -5.00 -9.88
CA LEU A 42 1.31 -5.88 -10.95
C LEU A 42 0.24 -5.21 -11.82
N SER A 43 -0.70 -4.47 -11.22
CA SER A 43 -1.73 -3.75 -11.98
C SER A 43 -1.14 -2.65 -12.86
N VAL A 44 -0.13 -1.91 -12.38
CA VAL A 44 0.60 -0.91 -13.21
C VAL A 44 1.31 -1.59 -14.38
N LEU A 45 2.00 -2.71 -14.14
CA LEU A 45 2.66 -3.48 -15.21
C LEU A 45 1.67 -3.93 -16.29
N LEU A 46 0.47 -4.35 -15.90
CA LEU A 46 -0.58 -4.77 -16.83
C LEU A 46 -1.09 -3.63 -17.71
N VAL A 47 -1.44 -2.49 -17.12
CA VAL A 47 -1.96 -1.36 -17.89
C VAL A 47 -0.89 -0.67 -18.74
N ALA A 48 0.39 -0.79 -18.37
CA ALA A 48 1.51 -0.24 -19.13
C ALA A 48 1.77 -0.97 -20.46
N LYS A 49 1.36 -2.24 -20.58
CA LYS A 49 1.46 -3.04 -21.83
C LYS A 49 2.86 -3.09 -22.45
N ARG A 50 3.89 -3.20 -21.61
CA ARG A 50 5.30 -3.24 -22.00
C ARG A 50 5.90 -4.63 -21.81
N ALA A 51 6.29 -5.28 -22.91
CA ALA A 51 6.91 -6.62 -22.89
C ALA A 51 8.21 -6.64 -22.08
N ASP A 52 9.03 -5.59 -22.18
CA ASP A 52 10.29 -5.47 -21.44
C ASP A 52 10.10 -5.32 -19.93
N TRP A 53 8.94 -4.84 -19.49
CA TRP A 53 8.60 -4.76 -18.07
C TRP A 53 8.08 -6.09 -17.53
N TYR A 54 7.43 -6.91 -18.37
CA TYR A 54 7.02 -8.25 -17.96
C TYR A 54 8.21 -9.11 -17.59
N ALA A 55 9.33 -9.00 -18.30
CA ALA A 55 10.58 -9.69 -17.98
C ALA A 55 11.12 -9.39 -16.56
N LYS A 56 10.79 -8.21 -16.03
CA LYS A 56 11.20 -7.74 -14.69
C LYS A 56 10.06 -7.76 -13.68
N ALA A 57 8.91 -8.37 -14.02
CA ALA A 57 7.69 -8.27 -13.24
C ALA A 57 7.89 -8.64 -11.76
N PHE A 58 8.61 -9.71 -11.46
CA PHE A 58 8.86 -10.14 -10.08
C PHE A 58 9.78 -9.18 -9.32
N ALA A 59 10.83 -8.65 -9.96
CA ALA A 59 11.73 -7.69 -9.32
C ALA A 59 10.99 -6.36 -9.03
N ALA A 60 10.21 -5.86 -9.98
CA ALA A 60 9.40 -4.65 -9.78
C ALA A 60 8.30 -4.85 -8.74
N THR A 61 7.63 -6.01 -8.76
CA THR A 61 6.59 -6.37 -7.79
C THR A 61 7.17 -6.49 -6.38
N LEU A 62 8.32 -7.15 -6.22
CA LEU A 62 8.99 -7.26 -4.93
C LEU A 62 9.46 -5.89 -4.43
N ALA A 63 10.05 -5.05 -5.28
CA ALA A 63 10.49 -3.72 -4.89
C ALA A 63 9.33 -2.84 -4.41
N GLY A 64 8.20 -2.87 -5.14
CA GLY A 64 6.98 -2.21 -4.71
C GLY A 64 6.42 -2.79 -3.41
N ALA A 65 6.37 -4.12 -3.27
CA ALA A 65 5.93 -4.79 -2.06
C ALA A 65 6.76 -4.38 -0.85
N ILE A 66 8.08 -4.45 -0.93
CA ILE A 66 8.97 -4.01 0.16
C ILE A 66 8.73 -2.54 0.49
N GLY A 67 8.65 -1.66 -0.53
CA GLY A 67 8.50 -0.23 -0.28
C GLY A 67 7.18 0.15 0.41
N TRP A 68 6.06 -0.44 -0.01
CA TRP A 68 4.78 -0.25 0.68
C TRP A 68 4.76 -0.93 2.06
N GLY A 69 5.42 -2.10 2.20
CA GLY A 69 5.57 -2.82 3.45
C GLY A 69 6.37 -2.05 4.51
N LEU A 70 7.44 -1.34 4.11
CA LEU A 70 8.24 -0.49 5.00
C LEU A 70 7.42 0.65 5.62
N GLY A 71 6.46 1.21 4.88
CA GLY A 71 5.52 2.19 5.44
C GLY A 71 4.64 1.59 6.56
N GLY A 72 4.46 0.27 6.56
CA GLY A 72 3.74 -0.51 7.56
C GLY A 72 4.22 -0.31 9.00
N LEU A 73 5.48 0.08 9.17
CA LEU A 73 6.09 0.32 10.48
C LEU A 73 5.45 1.53 11.20
N ALA A 74 4.93 2.49 10.44
CA ALA A 74 4.35 3.71 11.00
C ALA A 74 3.00 3.43 11.67
N SER A 75 2.91 3.69 12.97
CA SER A 75 1.64 3.66 13.69
C SER A 75 0.82 4.90 13.37
N TYR A 76 -0.49 4.76 13.18
CA TYR A 76 -1.37 5.88 12.83
C TYR A 76 -2.71 5.90 13.58
N GLY A 77 -3.02 4.88 14.39
CA GLY A 77 -4.34 4.75 15.03
C GLY A 77 -4.72 5.95 15.90
N ILE A 78 -3.77 6.53 16.64
CA ILE A 78 -3.99 7.74 17.43
C ILE A 78 -4.23 8.96 16.53
N VAL A 79 -3.53 9.06 15.40
CA VAL A 79 -3.68 10.15 14.44
C VAL A 79 -5.07 10.16 13.80
N VAL A 80 -5.61 8.97 13.50
CA VAL A 80 -7.02 8.79 13.10
C VAL A 80 -7.97 9.34 14.16
N GLY A 81 -7.64 9.17 15.44
CA GLY A 81 -8.38 9.71 16.58
C GLY A 81 -8.36 11.24 16.64
N TYR A 82 -7.27 11.91 16.23
CA TYR A 82 -7.22 13.37 16.17
C TYR A 82 -8.27 13.94 15.20
N GLY A 83 -8.51 13.24 14.08
CA GLY A 83 -9.53 13.62 13.09
C GLY A 83 -10.98 13.54 13.60
N ARG A 84 -11.21 12.88 14.75
CA ARG A 84 -12.53 12.74 15.39
C ARG A 84 -12.84 13.84 16.42
N GLY A 85 -11.89 14.75 16.65
CA GLY A 85 -12.06 15.88 17.58
C GLY A 85 -12.90 17.02 16.99
N ILE A 86 -13.06 18.09 17.77
CA ILE A 86 -13.84 19.29 17.39
C ILE A 86 -12.97 20.56 17.32
N GLU A 87 -11.69 20.47 17.72
CA GLU A 87 -10.77 21.60 17.72
C GLU A 87 -10.04 21.72 16.38
N LEU A 88 -10.12 22.91 15.75
CA LEU A 88 -9.55 23.19 14.44
C LEU A 88 -8.08 22.73 14.31
N VAL A 89 -7.23 23.11 15.27
CA VAL A 89 -5.79 22.81 15.22
C VAL A 89 -5.54 21.30 15.34
N ASN A 90 -6.27 20.62 16.23
CA ASN A 90 -6.11 19.19 16.46
C ASN A 90 -6.55 18.36 15.25
N VAL A 91 -7.72 18.65 14.70
CA VAL A 91 -8.27 17.92 13.55
C VAL A 91 -7.46 18.21 12.29
N TYR A 92 -7.05 19.46 12.05
CA TYR A 92 -6.20 19.82 10.93
C TYR A 92 -4.84 19.11 11.02
N TYR A 93 -4.23 19.09 12.20
CA TYR A 93 -3.01 18.32 12.44
C TYR A 93 -3.21 16.83 12.16
N GLY A 94 -4.30 16.22 12.66
CA GLY A 94 -4.64 14.82 12.39
C GLY A 94 -4.70 14.50 10.89
N LEU A 95 -5.46 15.28 10.12
CA LEU A 95 -5.59 15.07 8.68
C LEU A 95 -4.24 15.25 7.95
N LEU A 96 -3.46 16.27 8.32
CA LEU A 96 -2.13 16.50 7.73
C LEU A 96 -1.12 15.40 8.08
N MET A 97 -1.14 14.90 9.31
CA MET A 97 -0.22 13.82 9.71
C MET A 97 -0.60 12.50 9.05
N LEU A 98 -1.88 12.22 8.83
CA LEU A 98 -2.29 11.11 7.96
C LEU A 98 -1.86 11.33 6.51
N PHE A 99 -1.91 12.57 6.01
CA PHE A 99 -1.32 12.89 4.72
C PHE A 99 0.18 12.59 4.67
N VAL A 100 0.94 12.94 5.71
CA VAL A 100 2.38 12.63 5.80
C VAL A 100 2.60 11.12 5.82
N ILE A 101 1.93 10.39 6.70
CA ILE A 101 2.08 8.93 6.83
C ILE A 101 1.71 8.23 5.52
N GLY A 102 0.55 8.54 4.94
CA GLY A 102 0.12 7.97 3.66
C GLY A 102 1.05 8.36 2.51
N GLY A 103 1.63 9.55 2.60
CA GLY A 103 2.67 10.04 1.70
C GLY A 103 3.93 9.21 1.77
N LEU A 104 4.38 8.82 2.97
CA LEU A 104 5.56 7.97 3.17
C LEU A 104 5.34 6.57 2.60
N TYR A 105 4.18 5.95 2.88
CA TYR A 105 3.78 4.69 2.26
C TYR A 105 3.90 4.74 0.74
N GLY A 106 3.25 5.73 0.12
CA GLY A 106 3.22 5.85 -1.33
C GLY A 106 4.57 6.24 -1.92
N PHE A 107 5.33 7.10 -1.26
CA PHE A 107 6.61 7.58 -1.77
C PHE A 107 7.65 6.46 -1.84
N VAL A 108 7.82 5.71 -0.73
CA VAL A 108 8.78 4.60 -0.69
C VAL A 108 8.32 3.46 -1.60
N GLY A 109 7.03 3.08 -1.54
CA GLY A 109 6.44 2.05 -2.41
C GLY A 109 6.57 2.36 -3.90
N GLY A 110 6.14 3.55 -4.32
CA GLY A 110 6.25 4.01 -5.70
C GLY A 110 7.69 4.22 -6.16
N GLY A 111 8.55 4.71 -5.27
CA GLY A 111 9.96 4.97 -5.56
C GLY A 111 10.76 3.69 -5.81
N LEU A 112 10.64 2.69 -4.95
CA LEU A 112 11.32 1.40 -5.15
C LEU A 112 10.78 0.63 -6.36
N PHE A 113 9.46 0.65 -6.58
CA PHE A 113 8.85 0.11 -7.80
C PHE A 113 9.41 0.79 -9.06
N GLY A 114 9.39 2.12 -9.09
CA GLY A 114 9.90 2.89 -10.24
C GLY A 114 11.39 2.67 -10.46
N LEU A 115 12.18 2.53 -9.39
CA LEU A 115 13.60 2.26 -9.46
C LEU A 115 13.89 0.87 -10.07
N ALA A 116 13.09 -0.14 -9.72
CA ALA A 116 13.18 -1.46 -10.33
C ALA A 116 12.84 -1.46 -11.83
N LEU A 117 11.92 -0.59 -12.28
CA LEU A 117 11.63 -0.40 -13.70
C LEU A 117 12.77 0.30 -14.44
N GLU A 118 13.43 1.28 -13.81
CA GLU A 118 14.58 1.98 -14.39
C GLU A 118 15.84 1.13 -14.49
N ASN A 119 15.97 0.07 -13.67
CA ASN A 119 17.15 -0.77 -13.63
C ASN A 119 17.45 -1.39 -15.01
N SER A 120 18.50 -0.93 -15.68
CA SER A 120 18.90 -1.35 -17.03
C SER A 120 20.39 -1.66 -17.09
N ALA A 121 20.86 -2.26 -18.20
CA ALA A 121 22.30 -2.44 -18.41
C ALA A 121 23.05 -1.11 -18.55
N ALA A 122 22.40 -0.09 -19.14
CA ALA A 122 22.94 1.26 -19.28
C ALA A 122 22.92 2.04 -17.97
N LYS A 123 21.93 1.76 -17.11
CA LYS A 123 21.70 2.46 -15.84
C LYS A 123 21.37 1.46 -14.71
N PRO A 124 22.37 0.69 -14.25
CA PRO A 124 22.15 -0.33 -13.25
C PRO A 124 21.86 0.28 -11.88
N VAL A 125 20.89 -0.30 -11.18
CA VAL A 125 20.58 0.08 -9.79
C VAL A 125 21.46 -0.73 -8.84
N LYS A 126 22.21 -0.01 -8.00
CA LYS A 126 23.02 -0.60 -6.95
C LYS A 126 22.19 -0.83 -5.69
N TRP A 127 21.42 -1.91 -5.69
CA TRP A 127 20.49 -2.23 -4.60
C TRP A 127 21.11 -2.26 -3.21
N HIS A 128 22.37 -2.71 -3.09
CA HIS A 128 23.08 -2.69 -1.82
C HIS A 128 23.28 -1.25 -1.28
N GLU A 129 23.63 -0.28 -2.14
CA GLU A 129 23.74 1.13 -1.74
C GLU A 129 22.38 1.69 -1.34
N VAL A 130 21.32 1.39 -2.10
CA VAL A 130 19.94 1.84 -1.79
C VAL A 130 19.52 1.35 -0.41
N ILE A 131 19.70 0.06 -0.12
CA ILE A 131 19.30 -0.55 1.14
C ILE A 131 20.08 0.06 2.30
N ILE A 132 21.42 0.14 2.18
CA ILE A 132 22.27 0.70 3.24
C ILE A 132 21.90 2.15 3.51
N GLU A 133 21.75 2.98 2.48
CA GLU A 133 21.41 4.40 2.64
C GLU A 133 20.03 4.61 3.25
N MET A 134 19.03 3.82 2.84
CA MET A 134 17.69 3.88 3.44
C MET A 134 17.69 3.49 4.92
N VAL A 135 18.48 2.47 5.31
CA VAL A 135 18.63 2.04 6.71
C VAL A 135 19.37 3.10 7.53
N VAL A 136 20.49 3.62 7.03
CA VAL A 136 21.23 4.70 7.71
C VAL A 136 20.36 5.94 7.83
N GLY A 137 19.64 6.32 6.78
CA GLY A 137 18.67 7.42 6.81
C GLY A 137 17.59 7.22 7.87
N ALA A 138 17.02 6.02 7.96
CA ALA A 138 16.05 5.70 9.00
C ALA A 138 16.61 5.90 10.41
N ILE A 139 17.81 5.37 10.68
CA ILE A 139 18.46 5.48 11.99
C ILE A 139 18.74 6.95 12.35
N VAL A 140 19.34 7.70 11.42
CA VAL A 140 19.73 9.10 11.65
C VAL A 140 18.51 9.97 11.93
N PHE A 141 17.46 9.88 11.10
CA PHE A 141 16.28 10.71 11.29
C PHE A 141 15.46 10.30 12.51
N TYR A 142 15.38 9.00 12.82
CA TYR A 142 14.73 8.55 14.05
C TYR A 142 15.44 9.13 15.28
N PHE A 143 16.77 9.00 15.34
CA PHE A 143 17.57 9.55 16.45
C PHE A 143 17.34 11.05 16.64
N PHE A 144 17.54 11.86 15.60
CA PHE A 144 17.41 13.31 15.76
C PHE A 144 15.96 13.76 15.98
N MET A 145 14.99 13.24 15.24
CA MET A 145 13.62 13.74 15.34
C MET A 145 12.90 13.24 16.59
N ILE A 146 13.16 12.02 17.03
CA ILE A 146 12.41 11.39 18.12
C ILE A 146 13.19 11.44 19.43
N GLU A 147 14.45 11.01 19.43
CA GLU A 147 15.24 10.94 20.67
C GLU A 147 15.78 12.31 21.08
N GLU A 148 16.31 13.10 20.13
CA GLU A 148 16.90 14.42 20.44
C GLU A 148 15.85 15.54 20.50
N PHE A 149 14.98 15.65 19.49
CA PHE A 149 14.03 16.76 19.38
C PHE A 149 12.64 16.47 19.95
N GLU A 150 12.36 15.21 20.29
CA GLU A 150 11.06 14.77 20.80
C GLU A 150 9.86 15.21 19.95
N TRP A 151 10.02 15.26 18.62
CA TRP A 151 8.96 15.58 17.66
C TRP A 151 8.00 14.41 17.50
N ARG A 152 7.28 14.09 18.57
CA ARG A 152 6.36 12.96 18.65
C ARG A 152 5.05 13.27 17.92
N MET A 153 4.66 12.39 17.00
CA MET A 153 3.41 12.46 16.23
C MET A 153 2.33 11.54 16.82
N THR A 154 2.73 10.38 17.31
CA THR A 154 1.85 9.26 17.70
C THR A 154 1.97 8.82 19.17
N PRO A 155 2.33 9.67 20.16
CA PRO A 155 2.55 9.20 21.53
C PRO A 155 1.26 8.62 22.15
N PRO A 156 1.33 7.54 22.97
CA PRO A 156 2.52 6.80 23.40
C PRO A 156 2.91 5.66 22.44
N ARG A 157 2.41 5.63 21.21
CA ARG A 157 2.74 4.58 20.23
C ARG A 157 4.10 4.83 19.59
N SER A 158 4.57 3.81 18.88
CA SER A 158 5.80 3.86 18.10
C SER A 158 5.82 5.02 17.09
N GLU A 159 6.95 5.74 17.05
CA GLU A 159 7.23 6.88 16.18
C GLU A 159 8.03 6.49 14.92
N MET A 160 7.89 5.23 14.47
CA MET A 160 8.60 4.70 13.29
C MET A 160 8.29 5.43 11.97
N TRP A 161 7.30 6.33 11.95
CA TRP A 161 7.13 7.25 10.82
C TRP A 161 8.40 8.08 10.56
N ALA A 162 9.18 8.43 11.60
CA ALA A 162 10.42 9.17 11.45
C ALA A 162 11.51 8.32 10.78
N ALA A 163 11.56 7.02 11.08
CA ALA A 163 12.41 6.06 10.38
C ALA A 163 12.00 5.94 8.90
N CYS A 164 10.70 5.80 8.60
CA CYS A 164 10.18 5.80 7.23
C CYS A 164 10.51 7.11 6.50
N PHE A 165 10.41 8.26 7.16
CA PHE A 165 10.78 9.56 6.62
C PHE A 165 12.28 9.62 6.29
N GLY A 166 13.14 9.17 7.20
CA GLY A 166 14.58 9.07 6.95
C GLY A 166 14.92 8.19 5.75
N SER A 167 14.28 7.02 5.63
CA SER A 167 14.42 6.16 4.43
C SER A 167 13.94 6.86 3.16
N ALA A 168 12.84 7.62 3.21
CA ALA A 168 12.33 8.38 2.06
C ALA A 168 13.30 9.49 1.64
N VAL A 169 13.93 10.19 2.60
CA VAL A 169 14.97 11.21 2.32
C VAL A 169 16.19 10.57 1.67
N ALA A 170 16.71 9.47 2.22
CA ALA A 170 17.83 8.73 1.63
C ALA A 170 17.51 8.20 0.23
N LEU A 171 16.32 7.62 0.03
CA LEU A 171 15.86 7.20 -1.30
C LEU A 171 15.81 8.39 -2.26
N THR A 172 15.28 9.54 -1.83
CA THR A 172 15.25 10.77 -2.65
C THR A 172 16.66 11.18 -3.08
N TRP A 173 17.60 11.20 -2.14
CA TRP A 173 19.00 11.52 -2.41
C TRP A 173 19.61 10.55 -3.43
N TYR A 174 19.39 9.24 -3.26
CA TYR A 174 19.84 8.21 -4.20
C TYR A 174 19.27 8.45 -5.60
N LEU A 175 17.96 8.70 -5.70
CA LEU A 175 17.28 8.89 -6.98
C LEU A 175 17.80 10.15 -7.70
N VAL A 176 18.00 11.24 -6.98
CA VAL A 176 18.48 12.50 -7.56
C VAL A 176 19.93 12.39 -8.02
N ARG A 177 20.84 11.90 -7.16
CA ARG A 177 22.28 11.85 -7.47
C ARG A 177 22.61 10.87 -8.60
N ASN A 178 21.83 9.78 -8.71
CA ASN A 178 21.96 8.79 -9.79
C ASN A 178 21.03 9.08 -10.98
N LYS A 179 20.37 10.25 -10.99
CA LYS A 179 19.51 10.74 -12.08
C LYS A 179 18.32 9.83 -12.40
N HIS A 180 17.81 9.05 -11.44
CA HIS A 180 16.60 8.22 -11.57
C HIS A 180 15.32 9.05 -11.46
N TYR A 181 15.15 10.00 -12.38
CA TYR A 181 14.07 10.98 -12.35
C TYR A 181 12.69 10.41 -12.64
N SER A 182 12.59 9.31 -13.37
CA SER A 182 11.31 8.66 -13.64
C SER A 182 10.82 7.92 -12.41
N ALA A 183 11.71 7.22 -11.70
CA ALA A 183 11.43 6.64 -10.40
C ALA A 183 11.06 7.71 -9.36
N LEU A 184 11.79 8.84 -9.32
CA LEU A 184 11.45 9.98 -8.45
C LEU A 184 10.05 10.54 -8.74
N ARG A 185 9.69 10.65 -10.03
CA ARG A 185 8.35 11.08 -10.42
C ARG A 185 7.28 10.09 -9.93
N VAL A 186 7.50 8.78 -10.07
CA VAL A 186 6.58 7.78 -9.53
C VAL A 186 6.48 7.92 -8.01
N ALA A 187 7.59 8.04 -7.29
CA ALA A 187 7.61 8.23 -5.84
C ALA A 187 6.76 9.44 -5.42
N VAL A 188 6.97 10.60 -6.02
CA VAL A 188 6.25 11.82 -5.67
C VAL A 188 4.75 11.69 -5.94
N PHE A 189 4.33 11.21 -7.12
CA PHE A 189 2.91 11.12 -7.41
C PHE A 189 2.20 10.03 -6.61
N THR A 190 2.83 8.88 -6.38
CA THR A 190 2.30 7.85 -5.49
C THR A 190 2.19 8.37 -4.05
N GLY A 191 3.20 9.09 -3.56
CA GLY A 191 3.18 9.73 -2.24
C GLY A 191 2.07 10.76 -2.10
N LEU A 192 1.96 11.71 -3.04
CA LEU A 192 0.86 12.69 -3.03
C LEU A 192 -0.52 12.01 -3.07
N GLY A 193 -0.66 10.95 -3.87
CA GLY A 193 -1.87 10.15 -3.96
C GLY A 193 -2.19 9.43 -2.64
N GLY A 194 -1.23 8.68 -2.10
CA GLY A 194 -1.40 7.93 -0.85
C GLY A 194 -1.66 8.85 0.35
N GLY A 195 -0.95 9.98 0.43
CA GLY A 195 -1.15 10.99 1.46
C GLY A 195 -2.53 11.62 1.39
N PHE A 196 -2.93 12.13 0.21
CA PHE A 196 -4.27 12.67 0.03
C PHE A 196 -5.33 11.63 0.37
N GLY A 197 -5.18 10.41 -0.16
CA GLY A 197 -6.12 9.32 0.09
C GLY A 197 -6.26 8.95 1.56
N PHE A 198 -5.19 9.05 2.36
CA PHE A 198 -5.28 8.71 3.76
C PHE A 198 -5.99 9.78 4.59
N GLY A 199 -5.59 11.05 4.44
CA GLY A 199 -6.25 12.16 5.12
C GLY A 199 -7.72 12.29 4.70
N PHE A 200 -8.00 12.24 3.40
CA PHE A 200 -9.37 12.25 2.88
C PHE A 200 -10.15 11.00 3.30
N GLY A 201 -9.49 9.84 3.38
CA GLY A 201 -10.08 8.62 3.90
C GLY A 201 -10.54 8.76 5.36
N ASN A 202 -9.76 9.42 6.21
CA ASN A 202 -10.16 9.67 7.60
C ASN A 202 -11.33 10.66 7.68
N PHE A 203 -11.35 11.70 6.83
CA PHE A 203 -12.51 12.56 6.66
C PHE A 203 -13.78 11.77 6.32
N LEU A 204 -13.72 10.87 5.32
CA LEU A 204 -14.85 9.98 4.98
C LEU A 204 -15.20 9.03 6.12
N GLN A 205 -14.21 8.55 6.85
CA GLN A 205 -14.42 7.66 7.98
C GLN A 205 -15.17 8.36 9.12
N VAL A 206 -14.86 9.62 9.43
CA VAL A 206 -15.58 10.41 10.43
C VAL A 206 -17.02 10.66 9.99
N LEU A 207 -17.24 11.17 8.77
CA LEU A 207 -18.59 11.39 8.23
C LEU A 207 -19.42 10.10 8.16
N GLY A 208 -18.78 9.00 7.81
CA GLY A 208 -19.40 7.68 7.81
C GLY A 208 -19.95 7.27 9.18
N HIS A 209 -19.18 7.48 10.24
CA HIS A 209 -19.65 7.20 11.61
C HIS A 209 -20.84 8.07 12.01
N ILE A 210 -20.88 9.33 11.55
CA ILE A 210 -21.97 10.26 11.85
C ILE A 210 -23.24 9.92 11.05
N SER A 211 -23.09 9.33 9.87
CA SER A 211 -24.21 8.96 8.99
C SER A 211 -25.15 7.88 9.56
N GLY A 212 -24.71 7.14 10.59
CA GLY A 212 -25.46 6.01 11.15
C GLY A 212 -25.50 4.75 10.27
N ILE A 213 -24.88 4.78 9.08
CA ILE A 213 -24.76 3.61 8.21
C ILE A 213 -23.88 2.56 8.89
N LYS A 214 -24.41 1.34 9.06
CA LYS A 214 -23.64 0.21 9.61
C LYS A 214 -22.70 -0.36 8.54
N PHE A 215 -21.57 0.30 8.35
CA PHE A 215 -20.52 -0.12 7.43
C PHE A 215 -19.14 0.03 8.06
N ASN A 216 -18.17 -0.76 7.60
CA ASN A 216 -16.80 -0.67 8.06
C ASN A 216 -16.09 0.54 7.43
N PHE A 217 -16.29 1.72 8.03
CA PHE A 217 -15.69 2.97 7.57
C PHE A 217 -14.18 3.05 7.78
N TRP A 218 -13.60 2.20 8.64
CA TRP A 218 -12.14 2.03 8.69
C TRP A 218 -11.61 1.49 7.36
N ASN A 219 -12.26 0.47 6.80
CA ASN A 219 -11.89 -0.07 5.50
C ASN A 219 -12.12 0.94 4.36
N VAL A 220 -13.05 1.89 4.50
CA VAL A 220 -13.22 3.00 3.53
C VAL A 220 -12.01 3.93 3.54
N MET A 221 -11.49 4.27 4.72
CA MET A 221 -10.26 5.05 4.87
C MET A 221 -9.07 4.32 4.25
N GLU A 222 -8.92 3.03 4.56
CA GLU A 222 -7.84 2.21 3.99
C GLU A 222 -7.97 2.05 2.47
N TYR A 223 -9.19 1.82 1.97
CA TYR A 223 -9.46 1.80 0.53
C TYR A 223 -9.04 3.11 -0.13
N SER A 224 -9.35 4.26 0.49
CA SER A 224 -9.03 5.58 -0.03
C SER A 224 -7.51 5.77 -0.18
N LEU A 225 -6.71 5.39 0.83
CA LEU A 225 -5.25 5.43 0.76
C LEU A 225 -4.75 4.64 -0.47
N GLY A 226 -5.14 3.38 -0.59
CA GLY A 226 -4.71 2.53 -1.71
C GLY A 226 -5.22 3.04 -3.06
N PHE A 227 -6.45 3.54 -3.12
CA PHE A 227 -7.07 4.02 -4.35
C PHE A 227 -6.32 5.22 -4.91
N PHE A 228 -6.17 6.29 -4.12
CA PHE A 228 -5.45 7.49 -4.57
C PHE A 228 -3.95 7.24 -4.74
N GLY A 229 -3.35 6.37 -3.92
CA GLY A 229 -1.99 5.88 -4.13
C GLY A 229 -1.82 5.23 -5.51
N GLY A 230 -2.77 4.38 -5.92
CA GLY A 230 -2.76 3.71 -7.22
C GLY A 230 -2.97 4.66 -8.40
N LEU A 231 -3.84 5.67 -8.24
CA LEU A 231 -3.98 6.77 -9.20
C LEU A 231 -2.64 7.49 -9.40
N GLY A 232 -1.98 7.85 -8.29
CA GLY A 232 -0.68 8.52 -8.28
C GLY A 232 0.43 7.69 -8.93
N MET A 233 0.52 6.41 -8.56
CA MET A 233 1.50 5.46 -9.09
C MET A 233 1.37 5.28 -10.59
N THR A 234 0.14 5.14 -11.08
CA THR A 234 -0.15 4.99 -12.51
C THR A 234 0.14 6.28 -13.27
N TYR A 235 -0.29 7.42 -12.74
CA TYR A 235 -0.03 8.73 -13.36
C TYR A 235 1.48 9.00 -13.44
N GLY A 236 2.21 8.81 -12.34
CA GLY A 236 3.66 8.96 -12.30
C GLY A 236 4.34 8.06 -13.33
N THR A 237 3.90 6.80 -13.43
CA THR A 237 4.47 5.82 -14.36
C THR A 237 4.20 6.18 -15.83
N LEU A 238 2.96 6.45 -16.19
CA LEU A 238 2.57 6.71 -17.59
C LEU A 238 2.96 8.12 -18.07
N THR A 239 3.36 9.01 -17.17
CA THR A 239 3.87 10.35 -17.51
C THR A 239 5.39 10.50 -17.34
N SER A 240 6.09 9.40 -17.06
CA SER A 240 7.55 9.30 -17.01
C SER A 240 8.15 8.85 -18.35
N GLN A 241 9.45 9.10 -18.52
CA GLN A 241 10.24 8.57 -19.64
C GLN A 241 11.00 7.33 -19.19
N TRP A 242 11.00 6.30 -20.00
CA TRP A 242 11.55 5.01 -19.60
C TRP A 242 12.38 4.45 -20.74
N GLU A 243 13.60 4.04 -20.42
CA GLU A 243 14.44 3.32 -21.37
C GLU A 243 13.76 2.00 -21.77
N LYS A 244 14.00 1.57 -23.00
CA LYS A 244 13.61 0.24 -23.44
C LYS A 244 14.69 -0.73 -22.95
N THR A 245 14.27 -1.80 -22.29
CA THR A 245 15.20 -2.83 -21.81
C THR A 245 14.91 -4.17 -22.47
N ASP A 246 15.71 -5.19 -22.14
CA ASP A 246 15.52 -6.54 -22.65
C ASP A 246 14.16 -7.11 -22.21
N ASP A 247 13.54 -7.87 -23.12
CA ASP A 247 12.28 -8.59 -22.92
C ASP A 247 12.46 -9.99 -22.31
N ALA A 248 13.69 -10.35 -21.96
CA ALA A 248 14.02 -11.56 -21.23
C ALA A 248 15.04 -11.30 -20.12
N GLN A 249 15.04 -12.15 -19.08
CA GLN A 249 16.00 -12.10 -17.97
C GLN A 249 16.53 -13.50 -17.64
N PRO A 250 17.80 -13.63 -17.22
CA PRO A 250 18.32 -14.92 -16.79
C PRO A 250 17.59 -15.43 -15.54
N LYS A 251 17.41 -16.75 -15.43
CA LYS A 251 16.79 -17.39 -14.26
C LYS A 251 17.40 -16.95 -12.92
N SER A 252 18.73 -16.74 -12.89
CA SER A 252 19.47 -16.29 -11.70
C SER A 252 19.01 -14.95 -11.13
N LYS A 253 18.40 -14.07 -11.94
CA LYS A 253 17.86 -12.78 -11.49
C LYS A 253 16.40 -12.84 -11.04
N VAL A 254 15.69 -13.92 -11.35
CA VAL A 254 14.23 -14.03 -11.16
C VAL A 254 13.84 -14.93 -10.00
N TRP A 255 14.62 -15.98 -9.70
CA TRP A 255 14.24 -16.98 -8.69
C TRP A 255 13.94 -16.35 -7.32
N PHE A 256 14.77 -15.42 -6.87
CA PHE A 256 14.62 -14.80 -5.55
C PHE A 256 13.40 -13.87 -5.51
N PRO A 257 13.24 -12.88 -6.41
CA PRO A 257 12.03 -12.06 -6.43
C PRO A 257 10.74 -12.87 -6.60
N LEU A 258 10.76 -13.92 -7.43
CA LEU A 258 9.63 -14.82 -7.59
C LEU A 258 9.27 -15.49 -6.26
N LEU A 259 10.25 -16.14 -5.61
CA LEU A 259 10.04 -16.85 -4.35
C LEU A 259 9.49 -15.91 -3.26
N MET A 260 10.02 -14.69 -3.18
CA MET A 260 9.55 -13.70 -2.22
C MET A 260 8.08 -13.33 -2.43
N VAL A 261 7.67 -13.12 -3.69
CA VAL A 261 6.30 -12.72 -4.04
C VAL A 261 5.31 -13.89 -3.89
N VAL A 262 5.68 -15.10 -4.30
CA VAL A 262 4.71 -16.22 -4.35
C VAL A 262 4.69 -17.10 -3.10
N LEU A 263 5.77 -17.09 -2.30
CA LEU A 263 5.88 -17.90 -1.09
C LEU A 263 6.05 -17.04 0.15
N VAL A 264 7.13 -16.26 0.23
CA VAL A 264 7.55 -15.65 1.51
C VAL A 264 6.52 -14.64 2.02
N ILE A 265 6.07 -13.70 1.17
CA ILE A 265 5.06 -12.71 1.57
C ILE A 265 3.72 -13.39 1.93
N PRO A 266 3.15 -14.29 1.10
CA PRO A 266 1.95 -15.05 1.47
C PRO A 266 2.09 -15.88 2.75
N PHE A 267 3.24 -16.52 2.95
CA PHE A 267 3.50 -17.32 4.13
C PHE A 267 3.56 -16.47 5.40
N ILE A 268 4.27 -15.34 5.38
CA ILE A 268 4.32 -14.41 6.51
C ILE A 268 2.92 -13.86 6.82
N VAL A 269 2.14 -13.52 5.78
CA VAL A 269 0.75 -13.10 5.97
C VAL A 269 -0.06 -14.20 6.65
N TRP A 270 0.08 -15.44 6.20
CA TRP A 270 -0.60 -16.57 6.81
C TRP A 270 -0.21 -16.75 8.27
N ASP A 271 1.10 -16.85 8.55
CA ASP A 271 1.68 -17.05 9.87
C ASP A 271 1.20 -16.00 10.88
N GLN A 272 1.17 -14.73 10.47
CA GLN A 272 0.78 -13.61 11.33
C GLN A 272 -0.74 -13.40 11.43
N SER A 273 -1.54 -14.00 10.54
CA SER A 273 -2.98 -13.75 10.48
C SER A 273 -3.85 -14.91 10.92
N PHE A 274 -3.36 -16.14 10.77
CA PHE A 274 -4.10 -17.38 11.07
C PHE A 274 -3.65 -18.03 12.38
N ASP A 275 -3.09 -17.24 13.30
CA ASP A 275 -2.82 -17.69 14.66
C ASP A 275 -4.11 -18.12 15.38
N LEU A 276 -4.01 -19.14 16.23
CA LEU A 276 -5.15 -19.78 16.87
C LEU A 276 -5.90 -18.82 17.81
N GLU A 277 -5.18 -18.05 18.62
CA GLU A 277 -5.78 -17.11 19.58
C GLU A 277 -6.58 -16.04 18.84
N ARG A 278 -6.01 -15.52 17.75
CA ARG A 278 -6.68 -14.54 16.89
C ARG A 278 -7.96 -15.12 16.25
N LEU A 279 -7.89 -16.35 15.75
CA LEU A 279 -9.05 -17.01 15.14
C LEU A 279 -10.15 -17.27 16.19
N GLN A 280 -9.80 -17.75 17.39
CA GLN A 280 -10.74 -17.91 18.51
C GLN A 280 -11.43 -16.57 18.86
N GLY A 281 -10.68 -15.47 18.94
CA GLY A 281 -11.23 -14.14 19.21
C GLY A 281 -12.18 -13.60 18.12
N ILE A 282 -12.00 -14.00 16.86
CA ILE A 282 -12.90 -13.63 15.76
C ILE A 282 -14.13 -14.55 15.72
N PHE A 283 -13.94 -15.86 15.81
CA PHE A 283 -14.97 -16.86 15.60
C PHE A 283 -15.89 -17.02 16.82
N SER A 284 -15.43 -16.67 18.03
CA SER A 284 -16.29 -16.55 19.22
C SER A 284 -17.41 -15.53 19.01
N LYS A 285 -17.16 -14.44 18.27
CA LYS A 285 -18.18 -13.44 17.88
C LYS A 285 -19.21 -14.00 16.90
N LEU A 286 -18.91 -15.14 16.28
CA LEU A 286 -19.79 -15.91 15.39
C LEU A 286 -20.45 -17.09 16.12
N ALA A 287 -20.39 -17.11 17.46
CA ALA A 287 -20.95 -18.16 18.31
C ALA A 287 -20.36 -19.57 18.06
N LEU A 288 -19.10 -19.64 17.61
CA LEU A 288 -18.34 -20.89 17.54
C LEU A 288 -17.55 -21.11 18.83
N ALA A 289 -17.54 -22.36 19.30
CA ALA A 289 -16.75 -22.79 20.45
C ALA A 289 -15.24 -22.67 20.15
N GLU A 290 -14.45 -22.40 21.18
CA GLU A 290 -12.99 -22.20 21.07
C GLU A 290 -12.23 -23.45 20.63
N ASP A 291 -12.82 -24.63 20.83
CA ASP A 291 -12.31 -25.95 20.44
C ASP A 291 -12.92 -26.45 19.10
N SER A 292 -13.65 -25.59 18.39
CA SER A 292 -14.32 -25.98 17.15
C SER A 292 -13.31 -26.48 16.10
N PRO A 293 -13.53 -27.67 15.50
CA PRO A 293 -12.72 -28.19 14.39
C PRO A 293 -12.63 -27.24 13.18
N VAL A 294 -13.57 -26.30 13.06
CA VAL A 294 -13.57 -25.27 12.00
C VAL A 294 -12.32 -24.40 12.07
N LEU A 295 -11.83 -24.06 13.26
CA LEU A 295 -10.64 -23.20 13.44
C LEU A 295 -9.40 -23.87 12.85
N VAL A 296 -9.18 -25.13 13.20
CA VAL A 296 -8.11 -25.97 12.66
C VAL A 296 -8.29 -26.17 11.15
N GLY A 297 -9.53 -26.39 10.70
CA GLY A 297 -9.86 -26.48 9.27
C GLY A 297 -9.48 -25.22 8.49
N VAL A 298 -9.73 -24.03 9.04
CA VAL A 298 -9.36 -22.73 8.45
C VAL A 298 -7.85 -22.57 8.37
N GLN A 299 -7.09 -22.96 9.42
CA GLN A 299 -5.63 -22.93 9.41
C GLN A 299 -5.04 -23.84 8.34
N TRP A 300 -5.47 -25.11 8.28
CA TRP A 300 -4.95 -26.08 7.30
C TRP A 300 -5.36 -25.74 5.86
N THR A 301 -6.57 -25.23 5.67
CA THR A 301 -7.02 -24.79 4.34
C THR A 301 -6.18 -23.60 3.87
N SER A 302 -5.96 -22.61 4.73
CA SER A 302 -5.20 -21.41 4.35
C SER A 302 -3.72 -21.70 4.05
N ILE A 303 -3.03 -22.53 4.84
CA ILE A 303 -1.66 -22.95 4.50
C ILE A 303 -1.62 -23.83 3.24
N GLY A 304 -2.61 -24.71 3.07
CA GLY A 304 -2.77 -25.51 1.86
C GLY A 304 -2.88 -24.63 0.60
N LEU A 305 -3.61 -23.52 0.69
CA LEU A 305 -3.69 -22.51 -0.37
C LEU A 305 -2.33 -21.85 -0.64
N VAL A 306 -1.52 -21.51 0.37
CA VAL A 306 -0.15 -20.97 0.17
C VAL A 306 0.73 -21.96 -0.59
N VAL A 307 0.73 -23.22 -0.16
CA VAL A 307 1.57 -24.28 -0.76
C VAL A 307 1.15 -24.55 -2.20
N ALA A 308 -0.16 -24.69 -2.45
CA ALA A 308 -0.68 -24.90 -3.79
C ALA A 308 -0.40 -23.70 -4.71
N PHE A 309 -0.60 -22.47 -4.21
CA PHE A 309 -0.30 -21.23 -4.93
C PHE A 309 1.18 -21.17 -5.30
N THR A 310 2.07 -21.41 -4.33
CA THR A 310 3.53 -21.41 -4.53
C THR A 310 3.93 -22.42 -5.59
N ALA A 311 3.51 -23.68 -5.44
CA ALA A 311 3.85 -24.75 -6.36
C ALA A 311 3.38 -24.44 -7.78
N PHE A 312 2.12 -24.00 -7.94
CA PHE A 312 1.55 -23.67 -9.24
C PHE A 312 2.32 -22.55 -9.95
N TRP A 313 2.59 -21.44 -9.26
CA TRP A 313 3.29 -20.31 -9.88
C TRP A 313 4.78 -20.57 -10.08
N TRP A 314 5.43 -21.29 -9.18
CA TRP A 314 6.83 -21.69 -9.34
C TRP A 314 7.03 -22.58 -10.57
N VAL A 315 6.17 -23.59 -10.76
CA VAL A 315 6.18 -24.44 -11.94
C VAL A 315 5.98 -23.61 -13.21
N ARG A 316 4.96 -22.75 -13.21
CA ARG A 316 4.54 -21.96 -14.39
C ARG A 316 5.55 -20.87 -14.79
N PHE A 317 6.14 -20.17 -13.82
CA PHE A 317 7.00 -19.02 -14.09
C PHE A 317 8.51 -19.32 -14.04
N TYR A 318 8.91 -20.48 -13.50
CA TYR A 318 10.34 -20.80 -13.33
C TYR A 318 10.73 -22.18 -13.85
N GLN A 319 10.11 -23.26 -13.39
CA GLN A 319 10.57 -24.62 -13.75
C GLN A 319 10.36 -24.91 -15.24
N ASN A 320 9.15 -24.67 -15.75
CA ASN A 320 8.77 -25.03 -17.14
C ASN A 320 9.18 -23.98 -18.18
N LYS A 321 9.89 -22.93 -17.78
CA LYS A 321 10.31 -21.85 -18.68
C LYS A 321 11.76 -22.04 -19.16
N PRO A 322 12.08 -21.63 -20.40
CA PRO A 322 13.46 -21.62 -20.89
C PRO A 322 14.32 -20.60 -20.13
N ASN A 323 15.64 -20.66 -20.33
CA ASN A 323 16.57 -19.63 -19.87
C ASN A 323 17.21 -18.99 -21.11
N PRO A 324 17.02 -17.68 -21.39
CA PRO A 324 16.41 -16.66 -20.52
C PRO A 324 14.88 -16.72 -20.43
N LEU A 325 14.33 -16.21 -19.33
CA LEU A 325 12.90 -16.14 -19.01
C LEU A 325 12.24 -14.94 -19.70
N ALA A 326 11.13 -15.17 -20.38
CA ALA A 326 10.24 -14.13 -20.89
C ALA A 326 8.78 -14.45 -20.54
N TYR A 327 7.98 -13.40 -20.33
CA TYR A 327 6.60 -13.51 -19.88
C TYR A 327 5.66 -12.69 -20.76
N SER A 328 4.52 -13.28 -21.10
CA SER A 328 3.45 -12.64 -21.85
C SER A 328 2.53 -11.81 -20.95
N ALA A 329 1.78 -10.88 -21.54
CA ALA A 329 0.77 -10.11 -20.84
C ALA A 329 -0.27 -11.00 -20.15
N ASN A 330 -0.67 -12.10 -20.80
CA ASN A 330 -1.64 -13.04 -20.24
C ASN A 330 -1.09 -13.75 -19.00
N GLU A 331 0.20 -14.09 -18.97
CA GLU A 331 0.82 -14.68 -17.80
C GLU A 331 0.80 -13.73 -16.61
N ILE A 332 1.23 -12.48 -16.81
CA ILE A 332 1.19 -11.45 -15.75
C ILE A 332 -0.25 -11.20 -15.31
N TYR A 333 -1.22 -11.25 -16.22
CA TYR A 333 -2.64 -11.07 -15.90
C TYR A 333 -3.16 -12.22 -15.03
N THR A 334 -2.83 -13.47 -15.38
CA THR A 334 -3.21 -14.64 -14.57
C THR A 334 -2.57 -14.59 -13.18
N LEU A 335 -1.30 -14.17 -13.08
CA LEU A 335 -0.61 -13.99 -11.80
C LEU A 335 -1.30 -12.93 -10.95
N PHE A 336 -1.58 -11.76 -11.53
CA PHE A 336 -2.29 -10.67 -10.85
C PHE A 336 -3.63 -11.12 -10.27
N LEU A 337 -4.46 -11.80 -11.07
CA LEU A 337 -5.76 -12.26 -10.61
C LEU A 337 -5.67 -13.37 -9.58
N GLY A 338 -4.79 -14.35 -9.78
CA GLY A 338 -4.63 -15.44 -8.83
C GLY A 338 -4.05 -14.96 -7.50
N HIS A 339 -3.08 -14.04 -7.53
CA HIS A 339 -2.49 -13.46 -6.33
C HIS A 339 -3.57 -12.68 -5.56
N TRP A 340 -4.35 -11.83 -6.24
CA TRP A 340 -5.51 -11.13 -5.63
C TRP A 340 -6.59 -12.09 -5.13
N GLY A 341 -6.89 -13.14 -5.89
CA GLY A 341 -7.82 -14.19 -5.47
C GLY A 341 -7.41 -14.88 -4.17
N LEU A 342 -6.12 -15.22 -4.01
CA LEU A 342 -5.60 -15.83 -2.78
C LEU A 342 -5.92 -14.99 -1.54
N TYR A 343 -5.73 -13.67 -1.61
CA TYR A 343 -5.93 -12.80 -0.45
C TYR A 343 -7.40 -12.41 -0.23
N VAL A 344 -8.22 -12.43 -1.28
CA VAL A 344 -9.68 -12.40 -1.12
C VAL A 344 -10.13 -13.65 -0.33
N MET A 345 -9.62 -14.83 -0.70
CA MET A 345 -9.90 -16.07 0.05
C MET A 345 -9.39 -15.99 1.49
N PHE A 346 -8.18 -15.48 1.72
CA PHE A 346 -7.67 -15.29 3.08
C PHE A 346 -8.56 -14.36 3.89
N SER A 347 -9.04 -13.28 3.28
CA SER A 347 -9.90 -12.31 3.96
C SER A 347 -11.22 -12.96 4.37
N LEU A 348 -11.81 -13.79 3.51
CA LEU A 348 -13.02 -14.57 3.86
C LEU A 348 -12.75 -15.54 5.02
N LEU A 349 -11.63 -16.27 4.96
CA LEU A 349 -11.27 -17.29 5.93
C LEU A 349 -10.95 -16.69 7.31
N VAL A 350 -10.07 -15.70 7.40
CA VAL A 350 -9.69 -15.02 8.67
C VAL A 350 -10.89 -14.37 9.34
N THR A 351 -11.82 -13.84 8.55
CA THR A 351 -12.95 -13.07 9.11
C THR A 351 -14.19 -13.91 9.38
N GLY A 352 -14.20 -15.18 8.96
CA GLY A 352 -15.38 -16.05 9.05
C GLY A 352 -16.56 -15.58 8.18
N ALA A 353 -16.34 -14.66 7.24
CA ALA A 353 -17.41 -14.09 6.40
C ALA A 353 -18.05 -15.11 5.45
N PHE A 354 -17.43 -16.28 5.26
CA PHE A 354 -18.07 -17.39 4.53
C PHE A 354 -19.23 -18.03 5.31
N MET A 355 -19.33 -17.82 6.63
CA MET A 355 -20.38 -18.38 7.49
C MET A 355 -21.52 -17.40 7.78
N SER A 356 -21.30 -16.09 7.61
CA SER A 356 -22.33 -15.09 7.87
C SER A 356 -22.14 -13.81 7.07
N GLY A 357 -23.25 -13.14 6.73
CA GLY A 357 -23.28 -11.90 5.96
C GLY A 357 -22.97 -10.62 6.77
N TYR A 358 -22.47 -10.73 8.01
CA TYR A 358 -22.29 -9.59 8.91
C TYR A 358 -21.26 -8.56 8.41
N ARG A 359 -20.33 -8.98 7.54
CA ARG A 359 -19.29 -8.13 6.93
C ARG A 359 -19.49 -8.01 5.43
N ILE A 360 -20.48 -7.22 5.04
CA ILE A 360 -20.85 -7.03 3.64
C ILE A 360 -19.68 -6.53 2.78
N GLU A 361 -18.71 -5.81 3.39
CA GLU A 361 -17.54 -5.31 2.68
C GLU A 361 -16.65 -6.42 2.10
N GLN A 362 -16.69 -7.63 2.67
CA GLN A 362 -15.92 -8.78 2.17
C GLN A 362 -16.38 -9.21 0.77
N TYR A 363 -17.69 -9.12 0.50
CA TYR A 363 -18.23 -9.44 -0.82
C TYR A 363 -18.00 -8.31 -1.82
N LEU A 364 -17.89 -7.06 -1.36
CA LEU A 364 -17.49 -5.94 -2.21
C LEU A 364 -16.06 -6.12 -2.75
N TYR A 365 -15.19 -6.82 -2.03
CA TYR A 365 -13.86 -7.18 -2.54
C TYR A 365 -13.94 -8.12 -3.73
N ILE A 366 -14.83 -9.11 -3.67
CA ILE A 366 -15.08 -10.05 -4.77
C ILE A 366 -15.66 -9.29 -5.97
N VAL A 367 -16.66 -8.44 -5.73
CA VAL A 367 -17.26 -7.61 -6.80
C VAL A 367 -16.20 -6.76 -7.48
N ASN A 368 -15.34 -6.08 -6.71
CA ASN A 368 -14.31 -5.24 -7.30
C ASN A 368 -13.24 -6.06 -8.03
N TRP A 369 -12.86 -7.22 -7.49
CA TRP A 369 -11.97 -8.17 -8.17
C TRP A 369 -12.53 -8.59 -9.54
N VAL A 370 -13.81 -8.93 -9.62
CA VAL A 370 -14.50 -9.29 -10.88
C VAL A 370 -14.53 -8.10 -11.85
N ILE A 371 -14.91 -6.91 -11.39
CA ILE A 371 -14.97 -5.71 -12.23
C ILE A 371 -13.58 -5.42 -12.84
N VAL A 372 -12.53 -5.41 -12.02
CA VAL A 372 -11.17 -5.16 -12.51
C VAL A 372 -10.70 -6.27 -13.44
N ALA A 373 -10.97 -7.54 -13.14
CA ALA A 373 -10.65 -8.66 -14.04
C ALA A 373 -11.24 -8.45 -15.45
N LEU A 374 -12.51 -8.07 -15.53
CA LEU A 374 -13.21 -7.87 -16.81
C LEU A 374 -12.75 -6.62 -17.58
N LEU A 375 -12.24 -5.61 -16.89
CA LEU A 375 -12.04 -4.28 -17.46
C LEU A 375 -10.56 -3.89 -17.64
N ILE A 376 -9.63 -4.38 -16.81
CA ILE A 376 -8.24 -3.92 -16.83
C ILE A 376 -7.53 -4.17 -18.17
N GLY A 377 -7.84 -5.28 -18.85
CA GLY A 377 -7.27 -5.61 -20.16
C GLY A 377 -7.65 -4.61 -21.27
N LYS A 378 -8.75 -3.87 -21.09
CA LYS A 378 -9.25 -2.86 -22.03
C LYS A 378 -8.44 -1.56 -21.98
N ALA A 379 -7.60 -1.36 -20.97
CA ALA A 379 -6.78 -0.15 -20.86
C ALA A 379 -5.74 -0.09 -21.98
N GLN A 380 -5.70 1.01 -22.72
CA GLN A 380 -4.69 1.26 -23.76
C GLN A 380 -4.12 2.68 -23.61
N PRO A 381 -3.44 2.97 -22.48
CA PRO A 381 -2.86 4.29 -22.29
C PRO A 381 -1.63 4.50 -23.17
N GLU A 382 -1.50 5.70 -23.72
CA GLU A 382 -0.25 6.17 -24.31
C GLU A 382 0.65 6.78 -23.21
N PHE A 383 1.96 6.54 -23.30
CA PHE A 383 2.92 7.24 -22.45
C PHE A 383 3.01 8.70 -22.88
N SER A 384 2.82 9.61 -21.92
CA SER A 384 2.87 11.06 -22.15
C SER A 384 3.90 11.68 -21.22
N ALA A 385 5.17 11.52 -21.61
CA ALA A 385 6.32 12.04 -20.90
C ALA A 385 6.17 13.53 -20.56
N LYS A 386 6.31 13.85 -19.27
CA LYS A 386 6.29 15.23 -18.78
C LYS A 386 7.56 15.49 -17.97
N PRO A 387 8.18 16.68 -18.13
CA PRO A 387 9.32 17.04 -17.30
C PRO A 387 8.93 17.10 -15.82
N LEU A 388 9.94 16.97 -14.96
CA LEU A 388 9.79 17.32 -13.55
C LEU A 388 9.41 18.79 -13.44
N ALA A 389 8.44 19.12 -12.59
CA ALA A 389 7.97 20.49 -12.41
C ALA A 389 7.90 20.84 -10.92
N PRO A 390 9.04 20.93 -10.21
CA PRO A 390 9.06 21.10 -8.74
C PRO A 390 8.26 22.31 -8.27
N LYS A 391 8.35 23.45 -8.99
CA LYS A 391 7.55 24.65 -8.69
C LYS A 391 6.04 24.37 -8.75
N LYS A 392 5.57 23.68 -9.78
CA LYS A 392 4.14 23.32 -9.91
C LYS A 392 3.73 22.32 -8.82
N TRP A 393 4.61 21.40 -8.46
CA TRP A 393 4.36 20.45 -7.38
C TRP A 393 4.24 21.14 -6.02
N GLY A 394 5.10 22.13 -5.74
CA GLY A 394 5.00 22.96 -4.54
C GLY A 394 3.70 23.77 -4.47
N VAL A 395 3.27 24.37 -5.59
CA VAL A 395 1.97 25.08 -5.67
C VAL A 395 0.81 24.11 -5.41
N ASN A 396 0.82 22.94 -6.06
CA ASN A 396 -0.22 21.92 -5.85
C ASN A 396 -0.25 21.41 -4.41
N PHE A 397 0.92 21.28 -3.77
CA PHE A 397 1.01 20.94 -2.36
C PHE A 397 0.38 22.02 -1.48
N GLY A 398 0.63 23.31 -1.75
CA GLY A 398 -0.05 24.41 -1.07
C GLY A 398 -1.58 24.36 -1.23
N ILE A 399 -2.08 24.03 -2.41
CA ILE A 399 -3.52 23.83 -2.65
C ILE A 399 -4.06 22.67 -1.79
N LEU A 400 -3.32 21.56 -1.66
CA LEU A 400 -3.73 20.44 -0.82
C LEU A 400 -3.84 20.83 0.67
N LEU A 401 -2.95 21.68 1.18
CA LEU A 401 -3.04 22.20 2.55
C LEU A 401 -4.34 22.99 2.75
N VAL A 402 -4.71 23.84 1.78
CA VAL A 402 -5.98 24.58 1.80
C VAL A 402 -7.18 23.63 1.74
N VAL A 403 -7.12 22.59 0.91
CA VAL A 403 -8.18 21.56 0.85
C VAL A 403 -8.35 20.89 2.21
N PHE A 404 -7.27 20.50 2.89
CA PHE A 404 -7.36 19.92 4.23
C PHE A 404 -7.94 20.90 5.25
N ALA A 405 -7.62 22.19 5.17
CA ALA A 405 -8.22 23.19 6.05
C ALA A 405 -9.74 23.27 5.84
N LEU A 406 -10.22 23.22 4.60
CA LEU A 406 -11.65 23.17 4.28
C LEU A 406 -12.30 21.87 4.80
N LEU A 407 -11.66 20.71 4.62
CA LEU A 407 -12.16 19.44 5.16
C LEU A 407 -12.26 19.48 6.68
N THR A 408 -11.27 20.07 7.36
CA THR A 408 -11.30 20.26 8.81
C THR A 408 -12.48 21.14 9.23
N LEU A 409 -12.70 22.27 8.55
CA LEU A 409 -13.83 23.16 8.85
C LEU A 409 -15.18 22.43 8.71
N ILE A 410 -15.30 21.56 7.71
CA ILE A 410 -16.50 20.72 7.57
C ILE A 410 -16.63 19.77 8.77
N LEU A 411 -15.59 19.02 9.13
CA LEU A 411 -15.65 18.04 10.22
C LEU A 411 -16.05 18.67 11.56
N ILE A 412 -15.34 19.71 11.99
CA ILE A 412 -15.56 20.32 13.32
C ILE A 412 -16.96 20.96 13.47
N ASN A 413 -17.64 21.24 12.36
CA ASN A 413 -19.01 21.77 12.35
C ASN A 413 -20.07 20.71 12.02
N SER A 414 -19.68 19.44 11.82
CA SER A 414 -20.60 18.35 11.45
C SER A 414 -21.00 17.45 12.61
N HIS A 415 -20.33 17.55 13.76
CA HIS A 415 -20.56 16.68 14.91
C HIS A 415 -20.05 17.27 16.22
N ASP A 416 -20.58 16.76 17.33
CA ASP A 416 -19.99 16.91 18.66
C ASP A 416 -18.87 15.88 18.90
N GLU A 417 -18.20 15.94 20.05
CA GLU A 417 -17.07 15.06 20.34
C GLU A 417 -17.43 13.56 20.20
N LEU A 418 -16.73 12.85 19.32
CA LEU A 418 -17.01 11.45 19.01
C LEU A 418 -16.21 10.50 19.90
N LYS A 419 -16.77 9.32 20.18
CA LYS A 419 -16.05 8.23 20.88
C LYS A 419 -14.72 7.92 20.18
N GLY A 420 -13.64 7.82 20.95
CA GLY A 420 -12.29 7.55 20.42
C GLY A 420 -11.60 8.77 19.82
N ALA A 421 -12.16 9.99 20.01
CA ALA A 421 -11.42 11.21 19.79
C ALA A 421 -10.16 11.27 20.66
N GLN A 422 -9.09 11.80 20.08
CA GLN A 422 -7.80 11.99 20.74
C GLN A 422 -7.42 13.46 20.63
N LYS A 423 -6.68 13.96 21.63
CA LYS A 423 -6.15 15.33 21.63
C LYS A 423 -4.63 15.30 21.63
N ARG A 424 -4.02 16.03 20.70
CA ARG A 424 -2.56 16.23 20.62
C ARG A 424 -2.09 17.43 21.44
N PHE A 425 -2.90 18.50 21.42
CA PHE A 425 -2.58 19.79 22.01
C PHE A 425 -3.50 20.07 23.21
N GLY A 426 -3.00 20.80 24.20
CA GLY A 426 -3.77 21.18 25.39
C GLY A 426 -4.06 20.05 26.38
N VAL A 427 -3.47 18.86 26.19
CA VAL A 427 -3.53 17.77 27.18
C VAL A 427 -2.37 17.93 28.16
N PRO A 428 -2.61 17.90 29.48
CA PRO A 428 -1.53 17.84 30.47
C PRO A 428 -0.63 16.62 30.18
N PRO A 429 0.69 16.72 30.36
CA PRO A 429 1.56 15.56 30.19
C PRO A 429 1.04 14.41 31.05
N PRO A 430 1.04 13.16 30.55
CA PRO A 430 0.64 12.02 31.37
C PRO A 430 1.51 12.01 32.62
N VAL A 431 0.88 11.91 33.78
CA VAL A 431 1.58 11.74 35.05
C VAL A 431 2.41 10.47 34.89
N GLU A 432 3.73 10.57 35.00
CA GLU A 432 4.58 9.39 35.11
C GLU A 432 4.15 8.64 36.37
N GLU A 433 3.36 7.57 36.20
CA GLU A 433 3.27 6.56 37.24
C GLU A 433 4.67 5.99 37.40
N ALA A 434 5.32 6.36 38.51
CA ALA A 434 6.62 5.83 38.91
C ALA A 434 6.57 4.30 38.78
N LYS A 435 7.41 3.76 37.89
CA LYS A 435 7.56 2.33 37.68
C LYS A 435 8.00 1.60 38.94
#